data_AF-A0A0F8XZV5-F1
#
_entry.id   AF-A0A0F8XZV5-F1
#
_cell.length_a   1.000
_cell.length_b   1.000
_cell.length_c   1.000
_cell.angle_alpha   90.00
_cell.angle_beta   90.00
_cell.angle_gamma   90.00
#
_symmetry.space_group_name_H-M   'P 1'
#
loop_
_entity.id
_entity.type
_entity.pdbx_description
1 polymer ?
#
loop_
_entity_poly.entity_id
_entity_poly.type
_entity_poly.pdbx_seq_one_letter_code
_entity_poly.pdbx_strand_id
1 'polypeptide(L)'
;KYDMRVLSIFHSHPGGAYPSGFDVNYMKFLDEFHNDLLNSPRMLKTAIKNQIWTIMDASNYELNGFIYLQGEYLQVNVQIKSE
;
A
#
# COMPACT_ATOMS: atom_id res chain seq x y z
N LYS A 1 -11.65 2.98 -23.09
CA LYS A 1 -10.21 2.80 -22.78
C LYS A 1 -10.13 2.71 -21.25
N TYR A 2 -9.76 1.58 -20.68
CA TYR A 2 -9.96 1.26 -19.26
C TYR A 2 -9.37 2.33 -18.33
N ASP A 3 -10.17 2.84 -17.37
CA ASP A 3 -9.75 3.77 -16.32
C ASP A 3 -9.05 2.96 -15.20
N MET A 4 -7.85 2.45 -15.50
CA MET A 4 -7.08 1.67 -14.54
C MET A 4 -6.53 2.56 -13.44
N ARG A 5 -6.62 2.09 -12.20
CA ARG A 5 -6.08 2.75 -11.00
C ARG A 5 -5.19 1.78 -10.25
N VAL A 6 -4.11 2.28 -9.65
CA VAL A 6 -3.30 1.47 -8.73
C VAL A 6 -4.12 1.27 -7.46
N LEU A 7 -4.18 0.03 -6.98
CA LEU A 7 -4.94 -0.33 -5.77
C LEU A 7 -4.04 -0.88 -4.66
N SER A 8 -2.93 -1.51 -5.02
CA SER A 8 -2.03 -2.16 -4.08
C SER A 8 -0.59 -2.10 -4.56
N ILE A 9 0.33 -1.99 -3.61
CA ILE A 9 1.76 -2.22 -3.79
C ILE A 9 2.06 -3.60 -3.23
N PHE A 10 2.75 -4.42 -4.02
CA PHE A 10 3.20 -5.74 -3.60
C PHE A 10 4.73 -5.79 -3.62
N HIS A 11 5.31 -6.30 -2.53
CA HIS A 11 6.74 -6.63 -2.49
C HIS A 11 7.01 -7.78 -1.52
N SER A 12 8.23 -8.33 -1.59
CA SER A 12 8.67 -9.41 -0.71
C SER A 12 9.79 -8.96 0.22
N HIS A 13 9.83 -9.52 1.42
CA HIS A 13 10.99 -9.46 2.31
C HIS A 13 11.71 -10.81 2.34
N PRO A 14 13.05 -10.83 2.49
CA PRO A 14 13.78 -12.08 2.70
C PRO A 14 13.31 -12.87 3.94
N GLY A 15 12.73 -12.18 4.93
CA GLY A 15 12.10 -12.78 6.11
C GLY A 15 11.15 -11.79 6.79
N GLY A 16 10.04 -12.31 7.31
CA GLY A 16 8.95 -11.56 7.93
C GLY A 16 8.00 -10.90 6.93
N ALA A 17 6.70 -11.14 7.09
CA ALA A 17 5.65 -10.49 6.30
C ALA A 17 5.12 -9.21 6.99
N TYR A 18 6.02 -8.38 7.53
CA TYR A 18 5.67 -7.12 8.19
C TYR A 18 6.44 -5.95 7.60
N PRO A 19 5.87 -4.73 7.57
CA PRO A 19 6.52 -3.57 7.01
C PRO A 19 7.71 -3.14 7.87
N SER A 20 8.78 -2.71 7.18
CA SER A 20 9.88 -2.00 7.80
C SER A 20 9.48 -0.56 8.17
N GLY A 21 10.33 0.13 8.94
CA GLY A 21 10.15 1.56 9.17
C GLY A 21 10.15 2.39 7.88
N PHE A 22 10.87 1.93 6.85
CA PHE A 22 10.85 2.57 5.52
C PHE A 22 9.48 2.43 4.86
N ASP A 23 8.90 1.23 4.88
CA ASP A 23 7.57 0.97 4.33
C ASP A 23 6.50 1.84 5.02
N VAL A 24 6.53 1.91 6.35
CA VAL A 24 5.58 2.73 7.13
C VAL A 24 5.70 4.21 6.79
N ASN A 25 6.93 4.74 6.67
CA ASN A 25 7.13 6.13 6.29
C ASN A 25 6.62 6.42 4.87
N TYR A 26 6.76 5.46 3.94
CA TYR A 26 6.24 5.59 2.59
C TYR A 26 4.71 5.54 2.55
N MET A 27 4.10 4.65 3.33
CA MET A 27 2.63 4.59 3.50
C MET A 27 2.07 5.92 4.01
N LYS A 28 2.70 6.50 5.05
CA LYS A 28 2.35 7.81 5.59
C LYS A 28 2.49 8.92 4.57
N PHE A 29 3.64 8.96 3.89
CA PHE A 29 3.91 9.94 2.85
C PHE A 29 2.84 9.92 1.77
N LEU A 30 2.44 8.75 1.25
CA LEU A 30 1.42 8.68 0.21
C LEU A 30 0.02 9.10 0.69
N ASP A 31 -0.32 8.90 1.97
CA ASP A 31 -1.57 9.39 2.55
C ASP A 31 -1.56 10.92 2.75
N GLU A 32 -0.47 11.45 3.30
CA GLU A 32 -0.31 12.88 3.59
C GLU A 32 -0.15 13.71 2.31
N PHE A 33 0.73 13.28 1.40
CA PHE A 33 1.10 13.99 0.17
C PHE A 33 -0.05 14.06 -0.84
N HIS A 34 -1.05 13.18 -0.73
CA HIS A 34 -2.29 13.33 -1.48
C HIS A 34 -3.04 14.62 -1.14
N ASN A 35 -2.96 15.10 0.11
CA ASN A 35 -3.66 16.33 0.51
C ASN A 35 -3.01 17.59 -0.12
N ASP A 36 -1.69 17.58 -0.31
CA ASP A 36 -0.94 18.73 -0.86
C ASP A 36 -0.95 18.79 -2.39
N LEU A 37 -1.07 17.64 -3.07
CA LEU A 37 -1.08 17.52 -4.54
C LEU A 37 -2.41 17.92 -5.21
N LEU A 38 -3.46 18.23 -4.46
CA LEU A 38 -4.79 18.59 -4.98
C LEU A 38 -4.80 19.87 -5.84
N ASN A 39 -3.69 20.61 -5.91
CA ASN A 39 -3.55 21.82 -6.72
C ASN A 39 -3.13 21.57 -8.18
N SER A 40 -2.92 20.31 -8.60
CA SER A 40 -2.56 19.98 -10.00
C SER A 40 -3.38 18.81 -10.59
N PRO A 41 -4.20 19.03 -11.63
CA PRO A 41 -5.01 17.99 -12.28
C PRO A 41 -4.20 16.80 -12.84
N ARG A 42 -2.91 17.02 -13.14
CA ARG A 42 -1.99 15.96 -13.62
C ARG A 42 -1.49 15.06 -12.51
N MET A 43 -1.36 15.59 -11.28
CA MET A 43 -0.82 14.87 -10.13
C MET A 43 -1.89 14.12 -9.33
N LEU A 44 -3.16 14.47 -9.51
CA LEU A 44 -4.31 13.78 -8.90
C LEU A 44 -4.38 12.29 -9.30
N LYS A 45 -3.79 11.92 -10.45
CA LYS A 45 -3.70 10.52 -10.91
C LYS A 45 -2.57 9.73 -10.23
N THR A 46 -1.58 10.41 -9.68
CA THR A 46 -0.41 9.83 -8.98
C THR A 46 -0.57 9.86 -7.46
N ALA A 47 -1.38 10.77 -6.93
CA ALA A 47 -1.76 10.83 -5.53
C ALA A 47 -2.78 9.73 -5.20
N ILE A 48 -2.31 8.50 -5.06
CA ILE A 48 -3.17 7.34 -4.84
C ILE A 48 -3.21 7.09 -3.33
N LYS A 49 -4.26 7.59 -2.70
CA LYS A 49 -4.56 7.36 -1.28
C LYS A 49 -5.00 5.92 -1.03
N ASN A 50 -4.87 5.48 0.22
CA ASN A 50 -5.42 4.22 0.71
C ASN A 50 -4.91 2.97 -0.04
N GLN A 51 -3.63 2.99 -0.44
CA GLN A 51 -3.02 1.83 -1.07
C GLN A 51 -2.81 0.71 -0.06
N ILE A 52 -3.17 -0.51 -0.45
CA ILE A 52 -2.93 -1.70 0.36
C ILE A 52 -1.49 -2.16 0.08
N TRP A 53 -0.67 -2.19 1.12
CA TRP A 53 0.65 -2.80 1.11
C TRP A 53 0.54 -4.29 1.35
N THR A 54 0.88 -5.08 0.34
CA THR A 54 0.89 -6.53 0.45
C THR A 54 2.34 -6.99 0.53
N ILE A 55 2.72 -7.62 1.65
CA ILE A 55 4.09 -8.04 1.91
C ILE A 55 4.14 -9.55 2.05
N MET A 56 4.99 -10.19 1.26
CA MET A 56 5.25 -11.63 1.31
C MET A 56 6.60 -11.91 1.96
N ASP A 57 6.63 -12.82 2.92
CA ASP A 57 7.88 -13.43 3.38
C ASP A 57 8.35 -14.47 2.35
N ALA A 58 9.54 -14.26 1.79
CA ALA A 58 10.10 -15.15 0.76
C ALA A 58 10.55 -16.52 1.31
N SER A 59 10.75 -16.65 2.62
CA SER A 59 11.24 -17.87 3.25
C SER A 59 10.14 -18.91 3.51
N ASN A 60 8.92 -18.45 3.77
CA ASN A 60 7.79 -19.31 4.14
C ASN A 60 6.49 -19.00 3.37
N TYR A 61 6.50 -18.00 2.49
CA TYR A 61 5.36 -17.53 1.69
C TYR A 61 4.18 -16.99 2.51
N GLU A 62 4.41 -16.61 3.77
CA GLU A 62 3.43 -15.87 4.56
C GLU A 62 3.12 -14.53 3.88
N LEU A 63 1.84 -14.18 3.79
CA LEU A 63 1.36 -12.99 3.11
C LEU A 63 0.49 -12.17 4.07
N ASN A 64 0.86 -10.92 4.27
CA ASN A 64 0.06 -9.98 5.07
C ASN A 64 -0.22 -8.70 4.29
N GLY A 65 -1.34 -8.06 4.63
CA GLY A 65 -1.75 -6.78 4.10
C GLY A 65 -1.70 -5.68 5.15
N PHE A 66 -1.35 -4.47 4.74
CA PHE A 66 -1.27 -3.29 5.61
C PHE A 66 -1.81 -2.06 4.89
N ILE A 67 -2.34 -1.11 5.65
CA ILE A 67 -2.78 0.18 5.14
C ILE A 67 -2.51 1.26 6.18
N TYR A 68 -2.12 2.45 5.72
CA TYR A 68 -2.17 3.66 6.53
C TYR A 68 -3.40 4.45 6.12
N LEU A 69 -4.31 4.66 7.07
CA LEU A 69 -5.61 5.26 6.84
C LEU A 69 -5.96 6.19 7.99
N GLN A 70 -6.26 7.46 7.68
CA GLN A 70 -6.71 8.45 8.67
C GLN A 70 -5.74 8.64 9.86
N GLY A 71 -4.44 8.59 9.59
CA GLY A 71 -3.42 8.71 10.63
C GLY A 71 -3.12 7.42 11.38
N GLU A 72 -3.84 6.33 11.08
CA GLU A 72 -3.70 5.04 11.73
C GLU A 72 -3.05 4.01 10.83
N TYR A 73 -2.19 3.18 11.44
CA TYR A 73 -1.61 2.01 10.80
C TYR A 73 -2.46 0.78 11.12
N LEU A 74 -2.96 0.11 10.09
CA LEU A 74 -3.88 -1.02 10.22
C LEU A 74 -3.33 -2.24 9.46
N GLN A 75 -3.39 -3.41 10.08
CA GLN A 75 -3.23 -4.68 9.37
C GLN A 75 -4.58 -5.08 8.76
N VAL A 76 -4.55 -5.52 7.50
CA VAL A 76 -5.73 -6.00 6.78
C VAL A 76 -5.57 -7.48 6.43
N ASN A 77 -6.68 -8.21 6.50
CA ASN A 77 -6.70 -9.62 6.14
C ASN A 77 -6.67 -9.78 4.61
N VAL A 78 -5.79 -10.66 4.10
CA VAL A 78 -5.68 -10.96 2.68
C VAL A 78 -6.35 -12.31 2.41
N GLN A 79 -7.46 -12.27 1.67
CA GLN A 79 -8.17 -13.48 1.25
C GLN A 79 -7.80 -13.84 -0.19
N ILE A 80 -7.08 -14.94 -0.36
CA ILE A 80 -6.80 -15.51 -1.68
C ILE A 80 -8.04 -16.24 -2.17
N LYS A 81 -8.62 -15.80 -3.28
CA LYS A 81 -9.75 -16.46 -3.94
C LYS A 81 -9.21 -17.30 -5.09
N SER A 82 -9.52 -18.60 -5.10
CA SER A 82 -9.38 -19.44 -6.29
C SER A 82 -10.58 -19.20 -7.20
N GLU A 83 -10.33 -19.06 -8.50
CA GLU A 83 -11.39 -19.06 -9.53
C GLU A 83 -12.11 -20.41 -9.62
#